data_AF-A0A9E5UYJ9-F1
#
_entry.id   AF-A0A9E5UYJ9-F1
#
_cell.length_a   1.000
_cell.length_b   1.000
_cell.length_c   1.000
_cell.angle_alpha   90.00
_cell.angle_beta   90.00
_cell.angle_gamma   90.00
#
_symmetry.space_group_name_H-M   'P 1'
#
loop_
_entity.id
_entity.type
_entity.pdbx_description
1 polymer ?
#
loop_
_entity_poly.entity_id
_entity_poly.type
_entity_poly.pdbx_seq_one_letter_code
_entity_poly.pdbx_strand_id
1 'polypeptide(L)'
;VLAEGLRLTDLAQQFGAAAVDQILLTLKPYFRQGWVELFDAETCCLVEPNFPLNQLSPAFSLQLTKPEGFLFSNTVLTALFEQEFASLKQCSQRSDT
;
A
#
# COMPACT_ATOMS: atom_id res chain seq x y z
N VAL A 1 -11.74 6.85 8.76
CA VAL A 1 -10.48 7.47 8.28
C VAL A 1 -9.39 6.41 8.46
N LEU A 2 -8.38 6.29 7.60
CA LEU A 2 -7.27 5.30 7.71
C LEU A 2 -6.44 5.37 9.02
N ALA A 3 -6.95 6.06 10.05
CA ALA A 3 -6.33 6.33 11.33
C ALA A 3 -6.21 5.09 12.25
N GLU A 4 -6.99 4.04 12.01
CA GLU A 4 -6.90 2.77 12.76
C GLU A 4 -5.95 1.75 12.10
N GLY A 5 -5.40 2.11 10.93
CA GLY A 5 -4.60 1.20 10.11
C GLY A 5 -5.44 0.18 9.35
N LEU A 6 -4.95 -0.15 8.16
CA LEU A 6 -5.58 -1.11 7.25
C LEU A 6 -4.80 -2.42 7.31
N ARG A 7 -5.40 -3.46 7.89
CA ARG A 7 -4.75 -4.77 8.04
C ARG A 7 -4.52 -5.41 6.68
N LEU A 8 -3.31 -5.91 6.45
CA LEU A 8 -2.97 -6.61 5.21
C LEU A 8 -3.78 -7.89 5.02
N THR A 9 -4.14 -8.59 6.11
CA THR A 9 -5.08 -9.73 6.07
C THR A 9 -6.40 -9.39 5.42
N ASP A 10 -7.00 -8.26 5.82
CA ASP A 10 -8.36 -7.89 5.42
C ASP A 10 -8.37 -7.51 3.94
N LEU A 11 -7.29 -6.87 3.47
CA LEU A 11 -7.06 -6.58 2.07
C LEU A 11 -6.83 -7.86 1.26
N ALA A 12 -5.97 -8.77 1.74
CA ALA A 12 -5.69 -10.03 1.05
C ALA A 12 -6.95 -10.91 0.95
N GLN A 13 -7.80 -10.91 1.97
CA GLN A 13 -9.05 -11.66 1.98
C GLN A 13 -10.08 -11.09 1.00
N GLN A 14 -10.17 -9.75 0.88
CA GLN A 14 -11.17 -9.09 0.03
C GLN A 14 -10.74 -8.98 -1.44
N PHE A 15 -9.46 -8.71 -1.70
CA PHE A 15 -8.95 -8.37 -3.03
C PHE A 15 -7.89 -9.37 -3.55
N GLY A 16 -7.48 -10.32 -2.72
CA GLY A 16 -6.45 -11.32 -3.04
C GLY A 16 -5.02 -10.84 -2.76
N ALA A 17 -4.09 -11.80 -2.66
CA ALA A 17 -2.68 -11.53 -2.37
C ALA A 17 -2.01 -10.66 -3.47
N ALA A 18 -2.37 -10.87 -4.74
CA ALA A 18 -1.81 -10.09 -5.86
C ALA A 18 -2.15 -8.60 -5.77
N ALA A 19 -3.34 -8.24 -5.28
CA ALA A 19 -3.71 -6.84 -5.07
C ALA A 19 -2.90 -6.22 -3.94
N VAL A 20 -2.67 -6.96 -2.85
CA VAL A 20 -1.81 -6.52 -1.74
C VAL A 20 -0.38 -6.27 -2.20
N ASP A 21 0.18 -7.17 -3.01
CA ASP A 21 1.52 -6.98 -3.57
C ASP A 21 1.62 -5.71 -4.41
N GLN A 22 0.61 -5.40 -5.23
CA GLN A 22 0.57 -4.18 -6.03
C GLN A 22 0.44 -2.91 -5.17
N ILE A 23 -0.40 -2.96 -4.14
CA ILE A 23 -0.53 -1.88 -3.15
C ILE A 23 0.85 -1.63 -2.51
N LEU A 24 1.51 -2.67 -2.01
CA LEU A 24 2.82 -2.55 -1.35
C LEU A 24 3.91 -2.03 -2.31
N LEU A 25 3.91 -2.48 -3.57
CA LEU A 25 4.82 -1.97 -4.61
C LEU A 25 4.59 -0.47 -4.86
N THR A 26 3.33 -0.06 -4.95
CA THR A 26 2.93 1.34 -5.15
C THR A 26 3.28 2.21 -3.95
N LEU A 27 3.15 1.67 -2.73
CA LEU A 27 3.42 2.39 -1.49
C LEU A 27 4.89 2.44 -1.08
N LYS A 28 5.74 1.58 -1.65
CA LYS A 28 7.19 1.53 -1.40
C LYS A 28 7.90 2.91 -1.42
N PRO A 29 7.68 3.81 -2.39
CA PRO A 29 8.27 5.15 -2.37
C PRO A 29 7.77 6.01 -1.18
N TYR A 30 6.50 5.90 -0.83
CA TYR A 30 5.89 6.67 0.26
C TYR A 30 6.29 6.16 1.66
N PHE A 31 6.58 4.86 1.76
CA PHE A 31 7.17 4.25 2.95
C PHE A 31 8.57 4.82 3.23
N ARG A 32 9.40 4.95 2.20
CA ARG A 32 10.73 5.58 2.30
C ARG A 32 10.66 7.07 2.64
N GLN A 33 9.58 7.75 2.25
CA GLN A 33 9.34 9.16 2.54
C GLN A 33 8.74 9.39 3.93
N GLY A 34 8.37 8.33 4.65
CA GLY A 34 7.71 8.44 5.95
C GLY A 34 6.27 8.95 5.87
N TRP A 35 5.59 8.77 4.74
CA TRP A 35 4.17 9.10 4.58
C TRP A 35 3.26 7.91 4.90
N VAL A 36 3.80 6.72 4.73
CA VAL A 36 3.15 5.46 5.06
C VAL A 36 4.04 4.73 6.03
N GLU A 37 3.45 4.12 7.05
CA GLU A 37 4.12 3.25 7.99
C GLU A 37 3.41 1.91 8.07
N LEU A 38 4.16 0.90 8.50
CA LEU A 38 3.66 -0.44 8.72
C LEU A 38 3.74 -0.67 10.22
N PHE A 39 2.62 -1.12 10.80
CA PHE A 39 2.53 -1.48 12.20
C PHE A 39 2.37 -2.97 12.30
N ASP A 40 3.24 -3.60 13.07
CA ASP A 40 3.13 -5.01 13.39
C ASP A 40 2.28 -5.21 14.65
N ALA A 41 1.13 -5.85 14.51
CA ALA A 41 0.27 -6.15 15.64
C ALA A 41 0.84 -7.25 16.55
N GLU A 42 1.74 -8.10 16.06
CA GLU A 42 2.33 -9.19 16.86
C GLU A 42 3.44 -8.66 17.78
N THR A 43 4.29 -7.78 17.25
CA THR A 43 5.39 -7.17 18.02
C THR A 43 5.01 -5.83 18.66
N CYS A 44 3.81 -5.30 18.36
CA CYS A 44 3.32 -3.99 18.82
C CYS A 44 4.27 -2.83 18.48
N CYS A 45 4.98 -2.93 17.37
CA CYS A 45 6.03 -2.00 16.96
C CYS A 45 5.79 -1.46 15.55
N LEU A 46 6.30 -0.25 15.30
CA LEU A 46 6.42 0.29 13.95
C LEU A 46 7.58 -0.39 13.23
N VAL A 47 7.37 -0.61 11.94
CA VAL A 47 8.36 -1.19 11.05
C VAL A 47 9.26 -0.09 10.52
N GLU A 48 10.56 -0.36 10.56
CA GLU A 48 11.57 0.55 10.02
C GLU A 48 11.39 0.79 8.50
N PRO A 49 11.65 2.01 7.99
CA PRO A 49 11.47 2.38 6.56
C PRO A 49 12.25 1.51 5.55
N ASN A 50 13.29 0.82 6.02
CA ASN A 50 14.13 -0.07 5.20
C ASN A 50 13.80 -1.56 5.38
N PHE A 51 12.70 -1.87 6.06
CA PHE A 51 12.28 -3.24 6.27
C PHE A 51 12.01 -3.94 4.92
N PRO A 52 12.50 -5.18 4.75
CA PRO A 52 12.27 -5.93 3.53
C PRO A 52 10.78 -6.32 3.40
N LEU A 53 10.05 -5.65 2.50
CA LEU A 53 8.61 -5.85 2.28
C LEU A 53 8.22 -7.29 1.89
N ASN A 54 9.17 -8.13 1.46
CA ASN A 54 8.94 -9.55 1.20
C ASN A 54 8.88 -10.42 2.48
N GLN A 55 9.18 -9.83 3.65
CA GLN A 55 9.07 -10.47 4.96
C GLN A 55 7.83 -10.01 5.72
N LEU A 56 6.86 -9.39 5.04
CA LEU A 56 5.62 -8.96 5.68
C LEU A 56 4.74 -10.17 6.02
N SER A 57 4.39 -10.24 7.28
CA SER A 57 3.36 -11.13 7.82
C SER A 57 1.95 -10.58 7.52
N PRO A 58 0.91 -11.41 7.66
CA PRO A 58 -0.47 -10.93 7.54
C PRO A 58 -0.84 -9.94 8.66
N ALA A 59 -0.19 -10.04 9.84
CA ALA A 59 -0.46 -9.20 11.01
C ALA A 59 -0.08 -7.72 10.85
N PHE A 60 0.62 -7.35 9.76
CA PHE A 60 0.97 -5.97 9.52
C PHE A 60 -0.25 -5.13 9.11
N SER A 61 -0.25 -3.88 9.54
CA SER A 61 -1.28 -2.88 9.23
C SER A 61 -0.64 -1.66 8.58
N LEU A 62 -1.18 -1.24 7.44
CA LEU A 62 -0.78 -0.01 6.75
C LEU A 62 -1.41 1.21 7.42
N GLN A 63 -0.60 2.18 7.79
CA GLN A 63 -1.04 3.43 8.41
C GLN A 63 -0.45 4.63 7.68
N LEU A 64 -1.15 5.75 7.72
CA LEU A 64 -0.60 7.04 7.31
C LEU A 64 0.12 7.64 8.52
N THR A 65 1.41 7.92 8.38
CA THR A 65 2.19 8.60 9.41
C THR A 65 1.60 9.98 9.67
N LYS A 66 1.63 10.42 10.93
CA LYS A 66 1.14 11.76 11.32
C LYS A 66 2.30 12.71 11.60
N PRO A 67 2.20 13.99 11.21
CA PRO A 67 1.14 14.60 10.39
C PRO A 67 1.29 14.41 8.87
N GLU A 68 2.47 14.07 8.38
CA GLU A 68 2.85 14.17 6.96
C GLU A 68 2.01 13.27 6.06
N GLY A 69 1.84 11.99 6.42
CA GLY A 69 0.99 11.04 5.68
C GLY A 69 -0.48 11.45 5.61
N PHE A 70 -0.99 12.17 6.63
CA PHE A 70 -2.33 12.75 6.58
C PHE A 70 -2.41 13.93 5.60
N LEU A 71 -1.40 14.80 5.57
CA LEU A 71 -1.35 15.94 4.64
C LEU A 71 -1.27 15.50 3.17
N PHE A 72 -0.59 14.39 2.91
CA PHE A 72 -0.42 13.82 1.57
C PHE A 72 -1.32 12.62 1.29
N SER A 73 -2.39 12.42 2.08
CA SER A 73 -3.28 11.26 1.95
C SER A 73 -3.87 11.16 0.54
N ASN A 74 -4.24 12.30 -0.05
CA ASN A 74 -4.80 12.33 -1.39
C ASN A 74 -3.77 11.88 -2.44
N THR A 75 -2.49 12.24 -2.28
CA THR A 75 -1.43 11.80 -3.18
C THR A 75 -1.23 10.29 -3.09
N VAL A 76 -1.18 9.75 -1.87
CA VAL A 76 -1.04 8.30 -1.63
C VAL A 76 -2.23 7.53 -2.20
N LEU A 77 -3.46 8.00 -1.95
CA LEU A 77 -4.68 7.39 -2.47
C LEU A 77 -4.75 7.48 -4.00
N THR A 78 -4.45 8.64 -4.58
CA THR A 78 -4.40 8.81 -6.03
C THR A 78 -3.41 7.84 -6.67
N ALA A 79 -2.22 7.65 -6.10
CA ALA A 79 -1.25 6.69 -6.62
C ALA A 79 -1.77 5.24 -6.60
N LEU A 80 -2.48 4.86 -5.53
CA LEU A 80 -3.12 3.55 -5.43
C LEU A 80 -4.21 3.35 -6.50
N PHE A 81 -5.06 4.34 -6.73
CA PHE A 81 -6.14 4.25 -7.72
C PHE A 81 -5.63 4.39 -9.17
N GLU A 82 -4.57 5.17 -9.44
CA GLU A 82 -4.00 5.31 -10.78
C GLU A 82 -3.40 3.99 -11.31
N GLN A 83 -2.88 3.14 -10.41
CA GLN A 83 -2.38 1.80 -10.75
C GLN A 83 -3.49 0.84 -11.24
N GLU A 84 -4.71 0.92 -10.70
CA GLU A 84 -5.86 0.15 -11.21
C GLU A 84 -6.19 0.47 -12.68
N PHE A 85 -5.95 1.71 -13.11
CA PHE A 85 -6.21 2.12 -14.50
C PHE A 85 -5.04 1.88 -15.45
N ALA A 86 -3.81 1.69 -14.96
CA ALA A 86 -2.66 1.39 -15.81
C ALA A 86 -2.77 -0.01 -16.44
N SER A 87 -3.28 -0.99 -15.68
CA SER A 87 -3.52 -2.36 -16.19
C SER A 87 -4.71 -2.44 -17.14
N LEU A 88 -5.69 -1.52 -17.03
CA LEU A 88 -6.84 -1.45 -17.95
C LEU A 88 -6.53 -0.71 -19.27
N LYS A 89 -5.52 0.16 -19.29
CA LYS A 89 -5.10 0.86 -20.52
C LYS A 89 -4.28 -0.01 -21.49
N GLN A 90 -3.75 -1.15 -21.04
CA GLN A 90 -2.98 -2.05 -21.92
C GLN A 90 -3.87 -2.96 -22.79
N CYS A 91 -5.15 -3.18 -22.43
CA CYS A 91 -6.07 -3.96 -23.25
C CYS A 91 -6.63 -3.21 -24.48
N SER A 92 -6.44 -1.89 -24.58
CA SER A 92 -6.99 -1.09 -25.68
C SER A 92 -5.99 -0.74 -26.80
N GLN A 93 -4.75 -1.26 -26.77
CA GLN A 93 -3.73 -0.99 -27.82
C GLN A 93 -3.13 -2.24 -28.47
N ARG A 94 -3.84 -3.37 -28.46
CA ARG A 94 -3.45 -4.56 -29.25
C ARG A 94 -4.57 -4.99 -30.20
N SER A 95 -4.92 -4.10 -31.12
CA SER A 95 -5.55 -4.42 -32.40
C SER A 95 -5.43 -3.16 -33.25
N ASP A 96 -4.34 -3.04 -33.99
CA ASP A 96 -4.40 -2.62 -35.39
C ASP A 96 -3.01 -2.77 -36.04
N THR A 97 -3.06 -3.42 -37.20
CA THR A 97 -2.01 -3.74 -38.20
C THR A 97 -1.06 -4.89 -37.92
#